data_AF-A0A1B1PLZ3-F1
#
_entry.id   AF-A0A1B1PLZ3-F1
#
_cell.length_a   1.000
_cell.length_b   1.000
_cell.length_c   1.000
_cell.angle_alpha   90.00
_cell.angle_beta   90.00
_cell.angle_gamma   90.00
#
_symmetry.space_group_name_H-M   'P 1'
#
loop_
_entity.id
_entity.type
_entity.pdbx_description
1 polymer ?
#
loop_
_entity_poly.entity_id
_entity_poly.type
_entity_poly.pdbx_seq_one_letter_code
_entity_poly.pdbx_strand_id
1 'polypeptide(L)'
;MRRPILLALALAALAGCGAPSGSNVWGARYEVFGVDEGDMLKLRGGPGTGFDVLAGLPNGTVVKVYECTQTGGTRWCEVTLDRDGGMKGYASFAYLREL
;
A
#
# COMPACT_ATOMS: atom_id res chain seq x y z
N MET A 1 56.38 34.60 0.78
CA MET A 1 55.34 34.96 -0.21
C MET A 1 55.13 33.76 -1.14
N ARG A 2 53.86 33.31 -1.28
CA ARG A 2 53.28 32.45 -2.33
C ARG A 2 53.60 30.93 -2.32
N ARG A 3 52.62 30.16 -1.80
CA ARG A 3 52.30 28.73 -2.05
C ARG A 3 51.82 28.56 -3.52
N PRO A 4 51.40 27.39 -4.07
CA PRO A 4 51.48 25.97 -3.65
C PRO A 4 51.92 25.01 -4.81
N ILE A 5 52.16 23.71 -4.55
CA ILE A 5 52.00 22.68 -5.60
C ILE A 5 51.05 21.60 -5.08
N LEU A 6 50.11 21.29 -5.96
CA LEU A 6 48.85 20.60 -5.77
C LEU A 6 49.04 19.12 -5.43
N LEU A 7 48.40 18.65 -4.36
CA LEU A 7 48.16 17.23 -4.15
C LEU A 7 47.08 16.78 -5.14
N ALA A 8 47.45 15.88 -6.05
CA ALA A 8 46.52 15.28 -7.00
C ALA A 8 45.68 14.19 -6.33
N LEU A 9 44.37 14.40 -6.46
CA LEU A 9 43.27 13.43 -6.39
C LEU A 9 43.62 12.06 -6.99
N ALA A 10 43.19 10.98 -6.34
CA ALA A 10 42.24 10.01 -6.91
C ALA A 10 42.13 8.75 -6.02
N LEU A 11 40.97 8.56 -5.39
CA LEU A 11 40.42 7.21 -5.20
C LEU A 11 38.91 7.25 -5.50
N ALA A 12 38.58 6.71 -6.67
CA ALA A 12 37.29 6.13 -7.01
C ALA A 12 37.11 4.81 -6.20
N ALA A 13 35.97 4.16 -6.02
CA ALA A 13 34.67 4.22 -6.69
C ALA A 13 33.62 3.43 -5.85
N LEU A 14 32.33 3.72 -6.10
CA LEU A 14 31.20 2.79 -6.25
C LEU A 14 30.84 1.82 -5.10
N ALA A 15 29.70 2.09 -4.45
CA ALA A 15 28.63 1.11 -4.26
C ALA A 15 27.33 1.83 -3.89
N GLY A 16 26.58 2.23 -4.91
CA GLY A 16 25.16 2.53 -4.75
C GLY A 16 24.43 1.22 -4.44
N CYS A 17 23.88 1.12 -3.23
CA CYS A 17 22.65 0.38 -3.01
C CYS A 17 21.60 1.43 -2.65
N GLY A 18 21.07 2.12 -3.67
CA GLY A 18 19.70 2.58 -3.57
C GLY A 18 18.85 1.34 -3.49
N ALA A 19 18.54 0.87 -2.27
CA ALA A 19 17.42 -0.03 -2.11
C ALA A 19 16.22 0.67 -2.76
N PRO A 20 15.35 -0.03 -3.51
CA PRO A 20 14.02 0.50 -3.69
C PRO A 20 13.47 0.66 -2.29
N SER A 21 13.44 1.90 -1.78
CA SER A 21 12.53 2.31 -0.75
C SER A 21 11.15 2.24 -1.39
N GLY A 22 10.69 1.02 -1.69
CA GLY A 22 9.29 0.69 -1.71
C GLY A 22 8.87 0.98 -0.29
N SER A 23 8.45 2.22 -0.07
CA SER A 23 7.89 2.72 1.15
C SER A 23 6.74 1.79 1.51
N ASN A 24 7.04 0.73 2.25
CA ASN A 24 6.10 -0.04 3.05
C ASN A 24 5.68 0.86 4.21
N VAL A 25 5.12 2.01 3.86
CA VAL A 25 4.39 2.88 4.76
C VAL A 25 3.11 2.13 5.02
N TRP A 26 3.05 1.45 6.15
CA TRP A 26 1.79 0.98 6.70
C TRP A 26 0.75 2.10 6.58
N GLY A 27 -0.35 1.82 5.89
CA GLY A 27 -1.36 2.81 5.57
C GLY A 27 -1.14 3.58 4.26
N ALA A 28 -0.44 3.00 3.28
CA ALA A 28 -0.43 3.50 1.90
C ALA A 28 -1.86 3.63 1.36
N ARG A 29 -2.10 4.64 0.53
CA ARG A 29 -3.44 4.98 0.03
C ARG A 29 -3.74 4.17 -1.23
N TYR A 30 -4.91 3.55 -1.24
CA TYR A 30 -5.42 2.78 -2.37
C TYR A 30 -6.84 3.24 -2.66
N GLU A 31 -7.27 3.07 -3.90
CA GLU A 31 -8.67 3.20 -4.28
C GLU A 31 -9.27 1.85 -4.63
N VAL A 32 -10.58 1.72 -4.37
CA VAL A 32 -11.37 0.60 -4.87
C VAL A 32 -11.55 0.76 -6.38
N PHE A 33 -11.24 -0.28 -7.14
CA PHE A 33 -11.38 -0.28 -8.60
C PHE A 33 -11.86 -1.64 -9.12
N GLY A 34 -12.36 -1.65 -10.36
CA GLY A 34 -12.66 -2.89 -11.08
C GLY A 34 -13.89 -3.65 -10.56
N VAL A 35 -14.70 -3.03 -9.69
CA VAL A 35 -16.01 -3.57 -9.30
C VAL A 35 -17.03 -3.27 -10.40
N ASP A 36 -17.88 -4.23 -10.73
CA ASP A 36 -18.91 -4.07 -11.77
C ASP A 36 -19.94 -2.97 -11.42
N GLU A 37 -20.59 -2.42 -12.45
CA GLU A 37 -21.65 -1.43 -12.28
C GLU A 37 -22.80 -1.98 -11.43
N GLY A 38 -23.20 -1.23 -10.40
CA GLY A 38 -24.25 -1.63 -9.47
C GLY A 38 -23.78 -2.51 -8.30
N ASP A 39 -22.51 -2.91 -8.24
CA ASP A 39 -21.94 -3.63 -7.10
C ASP A 39 -20.93 -2.77 -6.31
N MET A 40 -20.49 -3.32 -5.18
CA MET A 40 -19.54 -2.70 -4.25
C MET A 40 -18.59 -3.75 -3.69
N LEU A 41 -17.31 -3.39 -3.52
CA LEU A 41 -16.35 -4.22 -2.81
C LEU A 41 -16.79 -4.36 -1.34
N LYS A 42 -16.87 -5.59 -0.83
CA LYS A 42 -17.30 -5.81 0.56
C LYS A 42 -16.13 -5.61 1.52
N LEU A 43 -16.33 -4.75 2.52
CA LEU A 43 -15.49 -4.65 3.71
C LEU A 43 -16.00 -5.68 4.72
N ARG A 44 -15.13 -6.60 5.15
CA ARG A 44 -15.50 -7.74 6.00
C ARG A 44 -14.82 -7.69 7.36
N GLY A 45 -15.40 -8.39 8.33
CA GLY A 45 -14.85 -8.51 9.69
C GLY A 45 -13.56 -9.34 9.80
N GLY A 46 -13.18 -10.05 8.74
CA GLY A 46 -11.97 -10.89 8.71
C GLY A 46 -11.53 -11.26 7.30
N PRO A 47 -10.34 -11.88 7.15
CA PRO A 47 -9.74 -12.19 5.86
C PRO A 47 -10.40 -13.43 5.23
N GLY A 48 -11.59 -13.26 4.66
CA GLY A 48 -12.31 -14.37 4.00
C GLY A 48 -13.76 -14.05 3.68
N THR A 49 -14.35 -14.84 2.78
CA THR A 49 -15.76 -14.69 2.38
C THR A 49 -16.76 -15.17 3.44
N GLY A 50 -16.30 -15.97 4.42
CA GLY A 50 -17.13 -16.45 5.53
C GLY A 50 -17.31 -15.47 6.69
N PHE A 51 -16.62 -14.33 6.67
CA PHE A 51 -16.78 -13.29 7.69
C PHE A 51 -17.91 -12.32 7.33
N ASP A 52 -18.55 -11.74 8.35
CA ASP A 52 -19.62 -10.76 8.19
C ASP A 52 -19.19 -9.58 7.33
N VAL A 53 -20.15 -9.09 6.52
CA VAL A 53 -19.98 -7.86 5.74
C VAL A 53 -20.30 -6.67 6.63
N LEU A 54 -19.29 -5.82 6.86
CA LEU A 54 -19.42 -4.60 7.65
C LEU A 54 -19.93 -3.43 6.80
N ALA A 55 -19.48 -3.34 5.55
CA ALA A 55 -19.87 -2.28 4.61
C ALA A 55 -19.65 -2.69 3.14
N GLY A 56 -20.28 -1.95 2.22
CA GLY A 56 -19.95 -1.95 0.79
C GLY A 56 -19.15 -0.70 0.42
N LEU A 57 -18.13 -0.86 -0.40
CA LEU A 57 -17.25 0.20 -0.89
C LEU A 57 -17.45 0.35 -2.41
N PRO A 58 -18.01 1.46 -2.91
CA PRO A 58 -18.08 1.71 -4.34
C PRO A 58 -16.68 1.96 -4.94
N ASN A 59 -16.56 1.81 -6.26
CA ASN A 59 -15.35 2.25 -6.99
C ASN A 59 -15.00 3.71 -6.65
N GLY A 60 -13.71 4.02 -6.57
CA GLY A 60 -13.17 5.32 -6.17
C GLY A 60 -13.14 5.55 -4.66
N THR A 61 -13.65 4.62 -3.84
CA THR A 61 -13.49 4.73 -2.37
C THR A 61 -12.01 4.63 -2.00
N VAL A 62 -11.50 5.64 -1.30
CA VAL A 62 -10.10 5.65 -0.85
C VAL A 62 -9.96 4.98 0.51
N VAL A 63 -9.00 4.08 0.61
CA VAL A 63 -8.65 3.33 1.82
C VAL A 63 -7.16 3.40 2.09
N LYS A 64 -6.79 3.20 3.34
CA LYS A 64 -5.41 2.93 3.74
C LYS A 64 -5.24 1.41 3.87
N VAL A 65 -4.23 0.86 3.22
CA VAL A 65 -3.92 -0.58 3.25
C VAL A 65 -2.81 -0.86 4.26
N TYR A 66 -3.03 -1.88 5.07
CA TYR A 66 -2.12 -2.36 6.10
C TYR A 66 -1.67 -3.79 5.78
N GLU A 67 -1.66 -4.66 6.77
CA GLU A 67 -1.21 -6.04 6.63
C GLU A 67 -2.14 -6.85 5.72
N CYS A 68 -1.52 -7.66 4.85
CA CYS A 68 -2.21 -8.53 3.93
C CYS A 68 -1.95 -9.99 4.28
N THR A 69 -3.03 -10.77 4.41
CA THR A 69 -3.00 -12.20 4.68
C THR A 69 -3.55 -12.97 3.49
N GLN A 70 -2.86 -14.04 3.10
CA GLN A 70 -3.37 -14.97 2.10
C GLN A 70 -4.36 -15.95 2.76
N THR A 71 -5.59 -16.02 2.25
CA THR A 71 -6.58 -17.00 2.69
C THR A 71 -7.18 -17.70 1.47
N GLY A 72 -6.85 -18.99 1.31
CA GLY A 72 -7.13 -19.72 0.09
C GLY A 72 -6.47 -19.06 -1.12
N GLY A 73 -7.24 -18.89 -2.20
CA GLY A 73 -6.77 -18.23 -3.43
C GLY A 73 -6.76 -16.70 -3.40
N THR A 74 -7.18 -16.07 -2.30
CA THR A 74 -7.37 -14.61 -2.23
C THR A 74 -6.43 -13.96 -1.21
N ARG A 75 -5.76 -12.88 -1.62
CA ARG A 75 -5.06 -11.97 -0.72
C ARG A 75 -6.08 -11.00 -0.11
N TRP A 76 -6.22 -11.04 1.21
CA TRP A 76 -7.07 -10.14 1.98
C TRP A 76 -6.20 -9.13 2.69
N CYS A 77 -6.49 -7.85 2.57
CA CYS A 77 -5.77 -6.82 3.28
C CYS A 77 -6.64 -6.16 4.31
N GLU A 78 -6.07 -5.91 5.47
CA GLU A 78 -6.65 -5.02 6.46
C GLU A 78 -6.63 -3.60 5.90
N VAL A 79 -7.79 -2.95 5.92
CA VAL A 79 -7.97 -1.60 5.39
C VAL A 79 -8.76 -0.73 6.36
N THR A 80 -8.48 0.55 6.32
CA THR A 80 -9.26 1.58 7.03
C THR A 80 -9.73 2.62 6.01
N LEU A 81 -10.98 3.04 6.08
CA LEU A 81 -11.47 4.16 5.26
C LEU A 81 -10.61 5.41 5.51
N ASP A 82 -10.26 6.13 4.44
CA ASP A 82 -9.46 7.34 4.54
C ASP A 82 -10.28 8.55 5.00
N ARG A 83 -10.75 8.49 6.26
CA ARG A 83 -11.49 9.55 6.95
C ARG A 83 -11.26 9.44 8.46
N ASP A 84 -11.49 10.52 9.19
CA ASP A 84 -11.38 10.50 10.65
C ASP A 84 -12.36 9.48 11.26
N GLY A 85 -11.85 8.62 12.14
CA GLY A 85 -12.62 7.50 12.70
C GLY A 85 -13.10 6.50 11.64
N GLY A 86 -12.36 6.35 10.54
CA GLY A 86 -12.67 5.45 9.44
C GLY A 86 -12.91 4.01 9.90
N MET A 87 -13.93 3.37 9.34
CA MET A 87 -14.23 1.96 9.62
C MET A 87 -13.06 1.09 9.16
N LYS A 88 -12.69 0.14 10.01
CA LYS A 88 -11.63 -0.83 9.79
C LYS A 88 -12.21 -2.21 9.48
N GLY A 89 -11.59 -2.92 8.55
CA GLY A 89 -11.98 -4.29 8.20
C GLY A 89 -11.03 -4.90 7.18
N TYR A 90 -11.46 -5.94 6.49
CA TYR A 90 -10.70 -6.65 5.47
C TYR A 90 -11.37 -6.56 4.11
N ALA A 91 -10.59 -6.31 3.07
CA ALA A 91 -11.05 -6.29 1.69
C ALA A 91 -10.13 -7.13 0.80
N SER A 92 -10.66 -7.66 -0.30
CA SER A 92 -9.86 -8.40 -1.28
C SER A 92 -8.91 -7.43 -2.00
N PHE A 93 -7.61 -7.72 -1.98
CA PHE A 93 -6.59 -6.89 -2.63
C PHE A 93 -6.76 -6.81 -4.15
N ALA A 94 -7.46 -7.79 -4.75
CA ALA A 94 -7.70 -7.82 -6.20
C ALA A 94 -8.47 -6.59 -6.72
N TYR A 95 -9.19 -5.89 -5.84
CA TYR A 95 -9.99 -4.70 -6.15
C TYR A 95 -9.40 -3.42 -5.56
N LEU A 96 -8.12 -3.44 -5.16
CA LEU A 96 -7.41 -2.29 -4.62
C LEU A 96 -6.25 -1.91 -5.54
N ARG A 97 -6.17 -0.64 -5.92
CA ARG A 97 -5.06 -0.09 -6.69
C ARG A 97 -4.43 1.07 -5.93
N GLU A 98 -3.11 1.11 -5.89
CA GLU A 98 -2.35 2.19 -5.27
C GLU A 98 -2.62 3.52 -5.98
N LEU A 99 -2.75 4.60 -5.20
CA LEU A 99 -2.96 5.97 -5.68
C LEU A 99 -1.64 6.69 -5.99
#